data_AF-A0A7W1CXR8-F1
#
_entry.id   AF-A0A7W1CXR8-F1
#
_cell.length_a   1.000
_cell.length_b   1.000
_cell.length_c   1.000
_cell.angle_alpha   90.00
_cell.angle_beta   90.00
_cell.angle_gamma   90.00
#
_symmetry.space_group_name_H-M   'P 1'
#
loop_
_entity.id
_entity.type
_entity.pdbx_description
1 polymer ?
#
loop_
_entity_poly.entity_id
_entity_poly.type
_entity_poly.pdbx_seq_one_letter_code
_entity_poly.pdbx_strand_id
1 'polypeptide(L)'
;AAGVSIAKISERLPKGAAVLRVMPNVCASVGLGSAVVTANEPGREMLGDVVEIFRHVGDVMELPERLFDAATALHGSGPAYVALFADALIQAGVRQGIPRDVARRLVVETIGGTAVLLKDRSAHQVRDEVMTPGGTTAAAFVAMEKAGFVGAIHDGVEAATEQARGLGG
;
A
#
# COMPACT_ATOMS: atom_id res chain seq x y z
N ALA A 1 -13.83 4.66 -9.44
CA ALA A 1 -14.52 3.38 -9.15
C ALA A 1 -13.47 2.28 -9.12
N ALA A 2 -13.20 1.70 -7.95
CA ALA A 2 -12.43 0.46 -7.88
C ALA A 2 -13.29 -0.69 -8.47
N GLY A 3 -12.65 -1.70 -9.06
CA GLY A 3 -13.33 -2.92 -9.50
C GLY A 3 -13.91 -2.93 -10.93
N VAL A 4 -13.96 -1.81 -11.67
CA VAL A 4 -14.47 -1.86 -13.06
C VAL A 4 -13.36 -2.32 -14.01
N SER A 5 -13.56 -3.46 -14.69
CA SER A 5 -12.60 -4.00 -15.65
C SER A 5 -12.58 -3.25 -16.97
N ILE A 6 -11.46 -3.34 -17.68
CA ILE A 6 -11.29 -2.83 -19.05
C ILE A 6 -12.34 -3.42 -19.98
N ALA A 7 -12.69 -4.71 -19.81
CA ALA A 7 -13.75 -5.34 -20.59
C ALA A 7 -15.10 -4.61 -20.41
N LYS A 8 -15.52 -4.36 -19.16
CA LYS A 8 -16.76 -3.61 -18.87
C LYS A 8 -16.75 -2.18 -19.38
N ILE A 9 -15.59 -1.51 -19.30
CA ILE A 9 -15.44 -0.17 -19.85
C ILE A 9 -15.59 -0.23 -21.37
N SER A 10 -14.94 -1.20 -22.01
CA SER A 10 -14.94 -1.40 -23.47
C SER A 10 -16.33 -1.72 -24.02
N GLU A 11 -17.17 -2.45 -23.28
CA GLU A 11 -18.57 -2.74 -23.66
C GLU A 11 -19.41 -1.48 -23.86
N ARG A 12 -19.04 -0.36 -23.22
CA ARG A 12 -19.74 0.92 -23.29
C ARG A 12 -19.10 1.91 -24.26
N LEU A 13 -18.05 1.49 -24.97
CA LEU A 13 -17.28 2.32 -25.88
C LEU A 13 -17.33 1.78 -27.32
N PRO A 14 -17.02 2.60 -28.32
CA PRO A 14 -16.86 2.14 -29.69
C PRO A 14 -15.83 1.00 -29.80
N LYS A 15 -16.08 0.07 -30.72
CA LYS A 15 -15.14 -1.04 -30.98
C LYS A 15 -13.76 -0.48 -31.36
N GLY A 16 -12.72 -0.97 -30.69
CA GLY A 16 -11.34 -0.53 -30.91
C GLY A 16 -10.93 0.69 -30.09
N ALA A 17 -11.78 1.19 -29.17
CA ALA A 17 -11.40 2.27 -28.27
C ALA A 17 -10.18 1.88 -27.41
N ALA A 18 -9.24 2.82 -27.28
CA ALA A 18 -8.15 2.75 -26.31
C ALA A 18 -8.71 2.91 -24.89
N VAL A 19 -8.38 1.97 -24.01
CA VAL A 19 -8.80 1.96 -22.61
C VAL A 19 -7.60 1.69 -21.75
N LEU A 20 -7.33 2.62 -20.83
CA LEU A 20 -6.33 2.49 -19.79
C LEU A 20 -7.01 2.56 -18.44
N ARG A 21 -6.61 1.67 -17.53
CA ARG A 21 -7.07 1.65 -16.14
C ARG A 21 -5.89 2.07 -15.26
N VAL A 22 -6.09 3.14 -14.51
CA VAL A 22 -5.13 3.63 -13.51
C VAL A 22 -5.78 3.59 -12.14
N MET A 23 -5.04 3.13 -11.15
CA MET A 23 -5.50 3.08 -9.76
C MET A 23 -4.45 3.71 -8.85
N PRO A 24 -4.58 5.03 -8.55
CA PRO A 24 -3.76 5.69 -7.55
C PRO A 24 -4.20 5.32 -6.13
N ASN A 25 -3.36 5.62 -5.14
CA ASN A 25 -3.76 5.62 -3.72
C ASN A 25 -4.01 7.05 -3.19
N VAL A 26 -4.53 7.15 -1.97
CA VAL A 26 -4.85 8.45 -1.34
C VAL A 26 -3.62 9.33 -1.06
N CYS A 27 -2.42 8.73 -0.98
CA CYS A 27 -1.18 9.47 -0.75
C CYS A 27 -0.80 10.38 -1.93
N ALA A 28 -1.42 10.19 -3.10
CA ALA A 28 -1.31 11.11 -4.24
C ALA A 28 -1.73 12.55 -3.88
N SER A 29 -2.64 12.73 -2.92
CA SER A 29 -3.09 14.06 -2.43
C SER A 29 -1.99 14.89 -1.78
N VAL A 30 -0.89 14.25 -1.36
CA VAL A 30 0.28 14.90 -0.74
C VAL A 30 1.55 14.71 -1.57
N GLY A 31 1.44 14.30 -2.83
CA GLY A 31 2.57 14.10 -3.75
C GLY A 31 3.49 12.91 -3.39
N LEU A 32 3.06 12.04 -2.47
CA LEU A 32 3.78 10.83 -2.05
C LEU A 32 2.98 9.57 -2.40
N GLY A 33 2.18 9.65 -3.46
CA GLY A 33 1.35 8.57 -3.93
C GLY A 33 2.13 7.50 -4.69
N SER A 34 1.36 6.57 -5.19
CA SER A 34 1.75 5.73 -6.32
C SER A 34 0.49 5.28 -7.05
N ALA A 35 0.66 4.74 -8.25
CA ALA A 35 -0.42 4.24 -9.08
C ALA A 35 -0.03 2.91 -9.72
N VAL A 36 -1.02 2.04 -9.94
CA VAL A 36 -0.88 0.90 -10.85
C VAL A 36 -1.64 1.16 -12.13
N VAL A 37 -1.07 0.77 -13.26
CA VAL A 37 -1.64 1.02 -14.59
C VAL A 37 -1.66 -0.24 -15.47
N THR A 38 -2.66 -0.33 -16.33
CA THR A 38 -2.76 -1.34 -17.38
C THR A 38 -3.61 -0.81 -18.53
N ALA A 39 -3.50 -1.41 -19.70
CA ALA A 39 -4.18 -0.97 -20.91
C ALA A 39 -4.64 -2.16 -21.76
N ASN A 40 -5.71 -1.99 -22.54
CA ASN A 40 -6.00 -2.88 -23.65
C ASN A 40 -5.03 -2.64 -24.82
N GLU A 41 -5.07 -3.52 -25.83
CA GLU A 41 -4.18 -3.45 -26.99
C GLU A 41 -4.18 -2.07 -27.67
N PRO A 42 -5.33 -1.45 -28.02
CA PRO A 42 -5.33 -0.12 -28.63
C PRO A 42 -4.80 0.99 -27.71
N GLY A 43 -4.86 0.80 -26.38
CA GLY A 43 -4.37 1.77 -25.40
C GLY A 43 -2.87 1.67 -25.11
N ARG A 44 -2.17 0.64 -25.60
CA ARG A 44 -0.74 0.42 -25.32
C ARG A 44 0.14 1.60 -25.76
N GLU A 45 -0.17 2.20 -26.90
CA GLU A 45 0.61 3.35 -27.44
C GLU A 45 0.53 4.58 -26.52
N MET A 46 -0.58 4.76 -25.80
CA MET A 46 -0.80 5.89 -24.89
C MET A 46 -0.25 5.65 -23.48
N LEU A 47 0.26 4.44 -23.19
CA LEU A 47 0.66 4.05 -21.84
C LEU A 47 1.79 4.94 -21.31
N GLY A 48 2.76 5.30 -22.16
CA GLY A 48 3.85 6.19 -21.79
C GLY A 48 3.37 7.57 -21.32
N ASP A 49 2.48 8.19 -22.09
CA ASP A 49 1.92 9.50 -21.76
C ASP A 49 1.14 9.48 -20.45
N VAL A 50 0.35 8.42 -20.23
CA VAL A 50 -0.40 8.24 -18.97
C VAL A 50 0.55 8.04 -17.80
N VAL A 51 1.61 7.24 -17.95
CA VAL A 51 2.62 7.07 -16.91
C VAL A 51 3.27 8.42 -16.55
N GLU A 52 3.63 9.25 -17.54
CA GLU A 52 4.21 10.58 -17.28
C GLU A 52 3.27 11.50 -16.52
N ILE A 53 1.96 11.46 -16.80
CA ILE A 53 0.96 12.23 -16.05
C ILE A 53 0.97 11.80 -14.57
N PHE A 54 0.89 10.50 -14.30
CA PHE A 54 0.79 10.00 -12.92
C PHE A 54 2.13 10.03 -12.16
N ARG A 55 3.27 10.12 -12.85
CA ARG A 55 4.58 10.33 -12.22
C ARG A 55 4.68 11.62 -11.40
N HIS A 56 3.82 12.62 -11.69
CA HIS A 56 3.76 13.86 -10.92
C HIS A 56 3.18 13.68 -9.51
N VAL A 57 2.44 12.59 -9.26
CA VAL A 57 1.80 12.33 -7.96
C VAL A 57 2.42 11.14 -7.21
N GLY A 58 3.38 10.43 -7.82
CA GLY A 58 3.95 9.22 -7.25
C GLY A 58 4.65 8.29 -8.23
N ASP A 59 5.12 7.15 -7.72
CA ASP A 59 5.63 6.07 -8.57
C ASP A 59 4.49 5.37 -9.35
N VAL A 60 4.78 4.86 -10.54
CA VAL A 60 3.78 4.24 -11.41
C VAL A 60 4.27 2.88 -11.89
N MET A 61 3.52 1.83 -11.57
CA MET A 61 3.88 0.45 -11.91
C MET A 61 2.85 -0.15 -12.85
N GLU A 62 3.32 -0.72 -13.95
CA GLU A 62 2.45 -1.49 -14.83
C GLU A 62 2.19 -2.89 -14.24
N LEU A 63 0.93 -3.31 -14.21
CA LEU A 63 0.54 -4.65 -13.77
C LEU A 63 -0.44 -5.30 -14.77
N PRO A 64 -0.42 -6.63 -14.92
CA PRO A 64 -1.52 -7.36 -15.55
C PRO A 64 -2.84 -7.05 -14.86
N GLU A 65 -3.92 -6.84 -15.64
CA GLU A 65 -5.23 -6.46 -15.08
C GLU A 65 -5.74 -7.44 -14.01
N ARG A 66 -5.48 -8.75 -14.17
CA ARG A 66 -5.83 -9.80 -13.20
C ARG A 66 -5.27 -9.58 -11.78
N LEU A 67 -4.27 -8.71 -11.61
CA LEU A 67 -3.68 -8.37 -10.31
C LEU A 67 -4.27 -7.10 -9.70
N PHE A 68 -5.19 -6.40 -10.36
CA PHE A 68 -5.70 -5.12 -9.86
C PHE A 68 -6.50 -5.25 -8.57
N ASP A 69 -7.19 -6.37 -8.34
CA ASP A 69 -7.91 -6.58 -7.08
C ASP A 69 -6.94 -6.78 -5.91
N ALA A 70 -5.87 -7.55 -6.14
CA ALA A 70 -4.78 -7.71 -5.18
C ALA A 70 -4.03 -6.38 -4.94
N ALA A 71 -3.81 -5.59 -6.00
CA ALA A 71 -3.25 -4.25 -5.88
C ALA A 71 -4.20 -3.29 -5.15
N THR A 72 -5.51 -3.43 -5.31
CA THR A 72 -6.50 -2.64 -4.56
C THR A 72 -6.36 -2.92 -3.07
N ALA A 73 -6.31 -4.21 -2.70
CA ALA A 73 -6.14 -4.63 -1.32
C ALA A 73 -4.80 -4.18 -0.73
N LEU A 74 -3.70 -4.45 -1.41
CA LEU A 74 -2.35 -4.15 -0.92
C LEU A 74 -2.05 -2.64 -0.90
N HIS A 75 -2.32 -1.96 -2.01
CA HIS A 75 -1.86 -0.59 -2.28
C HIS A 75 -2.98 0.45 -2.13
N GLY A 76 -4.20 0.14 -2.58
CA GLY A 76 -5.34 1.05 -2.42
C GLY A 76 -5.77 1.18 -0.95
N SER A 77 -5.91 0.05 -0.25
CA SER A 77 -6.27 -0.01 1.17
C SER A 77 -5.06 0.14 2.10
N GLY A 78 -3.84 -0.05 1.60
CA GLY A 78 -2.57 0.03 2.34
C GLY A 78 -2.44 1.23 3.29
N PRO A 79 -2.77 2.46 2.88
CA PRO A 79 -2.72 3.63 3.76
C PRO A 79 -3.55 3.49 5.04
N ALA A 80 -4.68 2.79 5.00
CA ALA A 80 -5.50 2.53 6.18
C ALA A 80 -4.81 1.55 7.15
N TYR A 81 -4.09 0.55 6.63
CA TYR A 81 -3.32 -0.39 7.44
C TYR A 81 -2.16 0.30 8.15
N VAL A 82 -1.45 1.20 7.45
CA VAL A 82 -0.38 2.01 8.03
C VAL A 82 -0.93 2.96 9.10
N ALA A 83 -2.09 3.58 8.86
CA ALA A 83 -2.74 4.43 9.85
C ALA A 83 -3.17 3.66 11.11
N LEU A 84 -3.71 2.45 10.95
CA LEU A 84 -4.05 1.56 12.06
C LEU A 84 -2.81 1.18 12.88
N PHE A 85 -1.73 0.80 12.21
CA PHE A 85 -0.45 0.51 12.86
C PHE A 85 0.09 1.71 13.64
N ALA A 86 0.06 2.91 13.03
CA ALA A 86 0.48 4.13 13.67
C ALA A 86 -0.33 4.42 14.94
N ASP A 87 -1.66 4.32 14.88
CA ASP A 87 -2.53 4.54 16.03
C ASP A 87 -2.26 3.51 17.15
N ALA A 88 -2.10 2.24 16.81
CA ALA A 88 -1.74 1.19 17.77
C ALA A 88 -0.41 1.48 18.49
N LEU A 89 0.63 1.91 17.75
CA LEU A 89 1.91 2.30 18.34
C LEU A 89 1.80 3.54 19.24
N ILE A 90 1.04 4.56 18.82
CA ILE A 90 0.81 5.76 19.62
C ILE A 90 0.14 5.39 20.95
N GLN A 91 -0.92 4.57 20.88
CA GLN A 91 -1.62 4.09 22.07
C GLN A 91 -0.70 3.27 22.97
N ALA A 92 0.17 2.42 22.41
CA ALA A 92 1.13 1.65 23.17
C ALA A 92 2.14 2.55 23.91
N GLY A 93 2.69 3.57 23.23
CA GLY A 93 3.60 4.55 23.84
C GLY A 93 2.93 5.34 24.98
N VAL A 94 1.66 5.72 24.80
CA VAL A 94 0.88 6.39 25.85
C VAL A 94 0.69 5.48 27.08
N ARG A 95 0.44 4.19 26.88
CA ARG A 95 0.36 3.22 27.98
C ARG A 95 1.68 3.06 28.74
N GLN A 96 2.81 3.38 28.11
CA GLN A 96 4.13 3.41 28.75
C GLN A 96 4.47 4.79 29.35
N GLY A 97 3.51 5.73 29.38
CA GLY A 97 3.67 7.04 30.02
C GLY A 97 4.14 8.17 29.10
N ILE A 98 4.28 7.93 27.79
CA ILE A 98 4.64 8.99 26.85
C ILE A 98 3.42 9.90 26.60
N PRO A 99 3.54 11.23 26.69
CA PRO A 99 2.47 12.14 26.29
C PRO A 99 2.00 11.88 24.85
N ARG A 100 0.68 11.90 24.63
CA ARG A 100 0.07 11.49 23.34
C ARG A 100 0.60 12.27 22.15
N ASP A 101 0.82 13.58 22.30
CA ASP A 101 1.35 14.45 21.26
C ASP A 101 2.80 14.10 20.90
N VAL A 102 3.62 13.78 21.92
CA VAL A 102 5.00 13.31 21.74
C VAL A 102 5.01 11.93 21.07
N ALA A 103 4.21 10.98 21.54
CA ALA A 103 4.09 9.65 20.93
C ALA A 103 3.69 9.72 19.46
N ARG A 104 2.72 10.59 19.12
CA ARG A 104 2.31 10.83 17.74
C ARG A 104 3.47 11.32 16.87
N ARG A 105 4.23 12.31 17.34
CA ARG A 105 5.39 12.84 16.59
C ARG A 105 6.44 11.75 16.37
N LEU A 106 6.81 11.01 17.42
CA LEU A 106 7.80 9.93 17.33
C LEU A 106 7.38 8.85 16.32
N VAL A 107 6.12 8.42 16.35
CA VAL A 107 5.61 7.38 15.45
C VAL A 107 5.57 7.86 14.00
N VAL A 108 5.12 9.09 13.74
CA VAL A 108 5.08 9.64 12.38
C VAL A 108 6.49 9.72 11.78
N GLU A 109 7.47 10.25 12.52
CA GLU A 109 8.87 10.30 12.06
C GLU A 109 9.47 8.90 11.88
N THR A 110 9.15 7.96 12.77
CA THR A 110 9.62 6.57 12.67
C THR A 110 9.10 5.92 11.39
N ILE A 111 7.80 6.08 11.08
CA ILE A 111 7.20 5.53 9.87
C ILE A 111 7.82 6.18 8.62
N GLY A 112 7.93 7.51 8.60
CA GLY A 112 8.51 8.25 7.49
C GLY A 112 9.96 7.85 7.20
N GLY A 113 10.81 7.82 8.23
CA GLY A 113 12.20 7.39 8.11
C GLY A 113 12.34 5.92 7.67
N THR A 114 11.51 5.04 8.23
CA THR A 114 11.50 3.61 7.83
C THR A 114 11.11 3.44 6.37
N ALA A 115 10.11 4.20 5.89
CA ALA A 115 9.71 4.18 4.48
C ALA A 115 10.84 4.63 3.54
N VAL A 116 11.68 5.59 3.96
CA VAL A 116 12.88 5.98 3.20
C VAL A 116 13.91 4.84 3.17
N LEU A 117 14.20 4.21 4.30
CA LEU A 117 15.15 3.08 4.35
C LEU A 117 14.71 1.91 3.45
N LEU A 118 13.42 1.64 3.39
CA LEU A 118 12.84 0.55 2.59
C LEU A 118 12.91 0.79 1.07
N LYS A 119 13.28 1.99 0.61
CA LYS A 119 13.51 2.25 -0.82
C LYS A 119 14.79 1.57 -1.33
N ASP A 120 15.81 1.50 -0.48
CA ASP A 120 17.14 1.00 -0.85
C ASP A 120 17.49 -0.34 -0.19
N ARG A 121 16.73 -0.74 0.84
CA ARG A 121 16.99 -1.94 1.64
C ARG A 121 15.75 -2.80 1.72
N SER A 122 15.95 -4.11 1.82
CA SER A 122 14.84 -5.04 2.09
C SER A 122 14.33 -4.91 3.52
N ALA A 123 13.07 -5.31 3.75
CA ALA A 123 12.45 -5.26 5.07
C ALA A 123 13.21 -6.09 6.12
N HIS A 124 13.80 -7.23 5.74
CA HIS A 124 14.58 -8.04 6.67
C HIS A 124 15.88 -7.34 7.07
N GLN A 125 16.56 -6.67 6.14
CA GLN A 125 17.77 -5.89 6.45
C GLN A 125 17.47 -4.76 7.44
N VAL A 126 16.43 -3.96 7.17
CA VAL A 126 16.02 -2.86 8.07
C VAL A 126 15.69 -3.39 9.47
N ARG A 127 14.99 -4.53 9.56
CA ARG A 127 14.68 -5.18 10.85
C ARG A 127 15.94 -5.64 11.57
N ASP A 128 16.86 -6.30 10.86
CA ASP A 128 18.04 -6.90 11.46
C ASP A 128 19.04 -5.82 11.94
N GLU A 129 19.13 -4.68 11.25
CA GLU A 129 19.95 -3.53 11.65
C GLU A 129 19.54 -2.92 13.01
N VAL A 130 18.25 -2.97 13.36
CA VAL A 130 17.72 -2.44 14.63
C VAL A 130 17.52 -3.50 15.71
N MET A 131 17.76 -4.77 15.37
CA MET A 131 17.55 -5.90 16.27
C MET A 131 18.88 -6.41 16.83
N THR A 132 19.18 -6.02 18.06
CA THR A 132 20.33 -6.56 18.79
C THR A 132 19.95 -7.81 19.60
N PRO A 133 20.86 -8.79 19.74
CA PRO A 133 20.63 -9.95 20.60
C PRO A 133 20.29 -9.54 22.04
N GLY A 134 19.14 -10.01 22.55
CA GLY A 134 18.65 -9.66 23.89
C GLY A 134 18.13 -8.22 24.04
N GLY A 135 18.05 -7.45 22.95
CA GLY A 135 17.59 -6.07 22.96
C GLY A 135 16.06 -5.93 23.03
N THR A 136 15.62 -4.68 23.21
CA THR A 136 14.19 -4.32 23.28
C THR A 136 13.42 -4.68 22.01
N THR A 137 14.04 -4.48 20.84
CA THR A 137 13.46 -4.84 19.53
C THR A 137 13.19 -6.34 19.43
N ALA A 138 14.14 -7.18 19.87
CA ALA A 138 13.98 -8.62 19.83
C ALA A 138 12.83 -9.10 20.73
N ALA A 139 12.74 -8.56 21.96
CA ALA A 139 11.65 -8.87 22.88
C ALA A 139 10.27 -8.45 22.33
N ALA A 140 10.18 -7.25 21.72
CA ALA A 140 8.95 -6.77 21.10
C ALA A 140 8.54 -7.64 19.90
N PHE A 141 9.49 -8.00 19.03
CA PHE A 141 9.24 -8.82 17.85
C PHE A 141 8.68 -10.19 18.23
N VAL A 142 9.30 -10.88 19.18
CA VAL A 142 8.81 -12.18 19.69
C VAL A 142 7.40 -12.06 20.26
N ALA A 143 7.10 -11.00 21.01
CA ALA A 143 5.77 -10.78 21.57
C ALA A 143 4.72 -10.52 20.48
N MET A 144 5.04 -9.72 19.46
CA MET A 144 4.15 -9.42 18.33
C MET A 144 3.89 -10.65 17.46
N GLU A 145 4.93 -11.44 17.16
CA GLU A 145 4.79 -12.71 16.44
C GLU A 145 3.88 -13.68 17.20
N LYS A 146 4.09 -13.83 18.52
CA LYS A 146 3.22 -14.67 19.36
C LYS A 146 1.77 -14.20 19.39
N ALA A 147 1.55 -12.89 19.26
CA ALA A 147 0.21 -12.31 19.17
C ALA A 147 -0.43 -12.46 17.78
N GLY A 148 0.27 -13.03 16.80
CA GLY A 148 -0.26 -13.28 15.46
C GLY A 148 -0.21 -12.07 14.52
N PHE A 149 0.70 -11.12 14.76
CA PHE A 149 0.78 -9.88 13.95
C PHE A 149 0.91 -10.15 12.45
N VAL A 150 1.82 -11.04 12.05
CA VAL A 150 2.03 -11.39 10.64
C VAL A 150 0.78 -12.05 10.05
N GLY A 151 0.17 -12.99 10.78
CA GLY A 151 -1.07 -13.64 10.36
C GLY A 151 -2.20 -12.64 10.12
N ALA A 152 -2.40 -11.69 11.05
CA ALA A 152 -3.43 -10.67 10.91
C ALA A 152 -3.23 -9.77 9.67
N ILE A 153 -1.99 -9.50 9.27
CA ILE A 153 -1.70 -8.77 8.03
C ILE A 153 -2.09 -9.61 6.81
N HIS A 154 -1.71 -10.88 6.78
CA HIS A 154 -2.06 -11.79 5.67
C HIS A 154 -3.57 -11.92 5.52
N ASP A 155 -4.28 -12.22 6.61
CA ASP A 155 -5.73 -12.39 6.62
C ASP A 155 -6.44 -11.10 6.18
N GLY A 156 -5.95 -9.94 6.64
CA GLY A 156 -6.51 -8.64 6.26
C GLY A 156 -6.38 -8.33 4.77
N VAL A 157 -5.21 -8.60 4.18
CA VAL A 157 -4.97 -8.38 2.74
C VAL A 157 -5.75 -9.39 1.89
N GLU A 158 -5.83 -10.65 2.33
CA GLU A 158 -6.61 -11.69 1.67
C GLU A 158 -8.10 -11.33 1.66
N ALA A 159 -8.68 -10.99 2.81
CA ALA A 159 -10.07 -10.57 2.92
C ALA A 159 -10.37 -9.35 2.03
N ALA A 160 -9.49 -8.34 2.02
CA ALA A 160 -9.65 -7.18 1.15
C ALA A 160 -9.57 -7.54 -0.34
N THR A 161 -8.73 -8.52 -0.70
CA THR A 161 -8.60 -9.01 -2.09
C THR A 161 -9.87 -9.74 -2.53
N GLU A 162 -10.43 -10.59 -1.68
CA GLU A 162 -11.69 -11.29 -1.94
C GLU A 162 -12.87 -10.32 -2.09
N GLN A 163 -12.95 -9.31 -1.21
CA GLN A 163 -13.95 -8.26 -1.33
C GLN A 163 -13.79 -7.47 -2.64
N ALA A 164 -12.56 -7.11 -3.03
CA ALA A 164 -12.31 -6.41 -4.29
C ALA A 164 -12.78 -7.22 -5.51
N ARG A 165 -12.53 -8.54 -5.53
CA ARG A 165 -13.04 -9.45 -6.58
C ARG A 165 -14.56 -9.47 -6.63
N GLY A 166 -15.23 -9.44 -5.47
CA GLY A 166 -16.70 -9.43 -5.38
C GLY A 166 -17.35 -8.12 -5.84
N LEU A 167 -16.64 -6.99 -5.72
CA LEU A 167 -17.10 -5.68 -6.20
C LEU A 167 -16.97 -5.51 -7.72
N GLY A 168 -16.05 -6.25 -8.35
CA GLY A 168 -15.76 -6.15 -9.78
C GLY A 168 -16.75 -6.86 -10.71
N GLY A 169 -17.93 -7.22 -10.20
CA GLY A 169 -18.98 -8.05 -10.82
C GLY A 169 -19.35 -7.66 -12.24
#